data_AF-A0A7C3CZ70-F1
#
_entry.id   AF-A0A7C3CZ70-F1
#
_cell.length_a   1.000
_cell.length_b   1.000
_cell.length_c   1.000
_cell.angle_alpha   90.00
_cell.angle_beta   90.00
_cell.angle_gamma   90.00
#
_symmetry.space_group_name_H-M   'P 1'
#
loop_
_entity.id
_entity.type
_entity.pdbx_description
1 polymer ?
#
loop_
_entity_poly.entity_id
_entity_poly.type
_entity_poly.pdbx_seq_one_letter_code
_entity_poly.pdbx_strand_id
1 'polypeptide(L)'
;MMNWLTSQDFSFSHIVPVLASIPWGIYAIAAYCLLNFMVLARFMSRLRKQKAKIHSQKRRIHDLEDDVRSLYDSGTTLGSKIHSLEKAYRVLKEQQEKLTLKEPSQQAYRNAIKAIHNGEALSQIAESSGLSRGEVELLKLFQKNTDSPALKEKLSSVD
;
A
#
# COMPACT_ATOMS: atom_id res chain seq x y z
N MET A 1 117.73 -2.37 -36.87
CA MET A 1 116.81 -3.48 -36.52
C MET A 1 116.27 -3.19 -35.11
N MET A 2 114.97 -3.43 -34.89
CA MET A 2 114.24 -3.37 -33.62
C MET A 2 113.74 -1.99 -33.15
N ASN A 3 112.45 -1.72 -33.42
CA ASN A 3 111.45 -1.32 -32.42
C ASN A 3 110.07 -1.25 -33.08
N TRP A 4 109.31 -2.36 -33.01
CA TRP A 4 107.95 -2.48 -33.59
C TRP A 4 106.95 -3.15 -32.64
N LEU A 5 107.14 -3.06 -31.32
CA LEU A 5 106.17 -3.57 -30.36
C LEU A 5 106.01 -2.60 -29.18
N THR A 6 105.54 -1.38 -29.46
CA THR A 6 104.89 -0.57 -28.43
C THR A 6 103.41 -0.49 -28.74
N SER A 7 102.66 -1.18 -27.89
CA SER A 7 101.33 -0.85 -27.41
C SER A 7 100.25 -0.61 -28.45
N GLN A 8 99.51 -1.69 -28.71
CA GLN A 8 98.13 -1.60 -29.14
C GLN A 8 97.31 -0.96 -28.00
N ASP A 9 97.29 0.37 -27.96
CA ASP A 9 96.43 1.16 -27.07
C ASP A 9 94.98 0.97 -27.50
N PHE A 10 94.35 -0.09 -27.00
CA PHE A 10 92.90 -0.27 -27.08
C PHE A 10 92.24 0.91 -26.37
N SER A 11 91.66 1.82 -27.14
CA SER A 11 90.97 3.01 -26.67
C SER A 11 89.71 2.62 -25.86
N PHE A 12 89.88 2.44 -24.55
CA PHE A 12 88.80 2.20 -23.57
C PHE A 12 88.02 3.46 -23.19
N SER A 13 88.38 4.64 -23.72
CA SER A 13 87.79 5.93 -23.34
C SER A 13 86.34 6.12 -23.81
N HIS A 14 85.88 5.35 -24.79
CA HIS A 14 84.52 5.47 -25.33
C HIS A 14 83.50 4.49 -24.70
N ILE A 15 83.95 3.46 -23.98
CA ILE A 15 83.08 2.39 -23.42
C ILE A 15 82.56 2.76 -22.02
N VAL A 16 83.33 3.51 -21.24
CA VAL A 16 83.01 3.93 -19.86
C VAL A 16 81.70 4.74 -19.73
N PRO A 17 81.37 5.73 -20.58
CA PRO A 17 80.14 6.50 -20.41
C PRO A 17 78.87 5.68 -20.75
N VAL A 18 78.97 4.69 -21.64
CA VAL A 18 77.83 3.83 -22.01
C VAL A 18 77.42 2.96 -20.83
N LEU A 19 78.38 2.38 -20.11
CA LEU A 19 78.10 1.54 -18.93
C LEU A 19 77.45 2.32 -17.77
N ALA A 20 77.79 3.60 -17.61
CA ALA A 20 77.27 4.45 -16.54
C ALA A 20 75.79 4.86 -16.74
N SER A 21 75.29 4.83 -17.98
CA SER A 21 73.90 5.20 -18.31
C SER A 21 72.88 4.05 -18.25
N ILE A 22 73.33 2.79 -18.27
CA ILE A 22 72.48 1.59 -18.21
C ILE A 22 71.65 1.48 -16.92
N PRO A 23 72.20 1.80 -15.71
CA PRO A 23 71.45 1.68 -14.47
C PRO A 23 70.23 2.62 -14.43
N TRP A 24 70.36 3.82 -14.97
CA TRP A 24 69.32 4.84 -14.96
C TRP A 24 68.09 4.39 -15.76
N GLY A 25 68.28 3.66 -16.85
CA GLY A 25 67.18 3.07 -17.64
C GLY A 25 66.40 2.02 -16.85
N ILE A 26 67.09 1.16 -16.09
CA ILE A 26 66.43 0.13 -15.26
C ILE A 26 65.60 0.79 -14.16
N TYR A 27 66.12 1.84 -13.50
CA TYR A 27 65.36 2.59 -12.51
C TYR A 27 64.15 3.31 -13.11
N ALA A 28 64.28 3.89 -14.30
CA ALA A 28 63.17 4.55 -14.99
C ALA A 28 62.05 3.56 -15.36
N ILE A 29 62.40 2.37 -15.87
CA ILE A 29 61.43 1.31 -16.18
C ILE A 29 60.77 0.79 -14.91
N ALA A 30 61.55 0.56 -13.83
CA ALA A 30 61.02 0.12 -12.55
C ALA A 30 60.04 1.15 -11.96
N ALA A 31 60.37 2.44 -12.02
CA ALA A 31 59.50 3.52 -11.58
C ALA A 31 58.21 3.60 -12.42
N TYR A 32 58.31 3.46 -13.75
CA TYR A 32 57.16 3.44 -14.64
C TYR A 32 56.23 2.25 -14.35
N CYS A 33 56.79 1.05 -14.13
CA CYS A 33 56.04 -0.14 -13.75
C CYS A 33 55.34 0.04 -12.39
N LEU A 34 56.04 0.61 -11.40
CA LEU A 34 55.46 0.88 -10.07
C LEU A 34 54.29 1.86 -10.16
N LEU A 35 54.43 2.93 -10.95
CA LEU A 35 53.39 3.93 -11.16
C LEU A 35 52.14 3.31 -11.80
N ASN A 36 52.32 2.52 -12.85
CA ASN A 36 51.21 1.80 -13.49
C ASN A 36 50.53 0.83 -12.53
N PHE A 37 51.33 0.07 -11.76
CA PHE A 37 50.81 -0.87 -10.76
C PHE A 37 49.98 -0.15 -9.69
N MET A 38 50.44 1.00 -9.19
CA MET A 38 49.68 1.82 -8.25
C MET A 38 48.35 2.32 -8.83
N VAL A 39 48.34 2.77 -10.10
CA VAL A 39 47.11 3.21 -10.79
C VAL A 39 46.12 2.05 -10.94
N LEU A 40 46.59 0.88 -11.40
CA LEU A 40 45.80 -0.35 -11.52
C LEU A 40 45.23 -0.80 -10.16
N ALA A 41 46.04 -0.78 -9.10
CA ALA A 41 45.60 -1.13 -7.75
C ALA A 41 44.52 -0.16 -7.24
N ARG A 42 44.66 1.14 -7.51
CA ARG A 42 43.65 2.15 -7.15
C ARG A 42 42.36 1.95 -7.95
N PHE A 43 42.46 1.67 -9.24
CA PHE A 43 41.32 1.40 -10.12
C PHE A 43 40.55 0.14 -9.68
N MET A 44 41.25 -0.96 -9.42
CA MET A 44 40.68 -2.20 -8.88
C MET A 44 40.00 -1.97 -7.52
N SER A 45 40.60 -1.17 -6.65
CA SER A 45 40.00 -0.82 -5.35
C SER A 45 38.70 -0.01 -5.53
N ARG A 46 38.63 0.89 -6.52
CA ARG A 46 37.41 1.64 -6.86
C ARG A 46 36.33 0.71 -7.41
N LEU A 47 36.68 -0.21 -8.30
CA LEU A 47 35.76 -1.20 -8.86
C LEU A 47 35.18 -2.13 -7.79
N ARG A 48 36.01 -2.60 -6.84
CA ARG A 48 35.53 -3.41 -5.71
C ARG A 48 34.53 -2.64 -4.85
N LYS A 49 34.80 -1.36 -4.56
CA LYS A 49 33.86 -0.50 -3.81
C LYS A 49 32.57 -0.26 -4.59
N GLN A 50 32.62 -0.09 -5.91
CA GLN A 50 31.43 0.03 -6.75
C GLN A 50 30.61 -1.26 -6.79
N LYS A 51 31.27 -2.43 -6.94
CA LYS A 51 30.58 -3.73 -6.88
C LYS A 51 29.89 -3.96 -5.53
N ALA A 52 30.55 -3.59 -4.43
CA ALA A 52 29.94 -3.67 -3.09
C ALA A 52 28.71 -2.75 -2.97
N LYS A 53 28.78 -1.52 -3.52
CA LYS A 53 27.63 -0.61 -3.58
C LYS A 53 26.49 -1.19 -4.43
N ILE A 54 26.78 -1.75 -5.59
CA ILE A 54 25.78 -2.40 -6.45
C ILE A 54 25.14 -3.58 -5.73
N HIS A 55 25.90 -4.40 -5.00
CA HIS A 55 25.34 -5.51 -4.22
C HIS A 55 24.45 -5.00 -3.07
N SER A 56 24.82 -3.91 -2.40
CA SER A 56 23.98 -3.29 -1.38
C SER A 56 22.72 -2.66 -1.96
N GLN A 57 22.79 -2.06 -3.15
CA GLN A 57 21.64 -1.49 -3.84
C GLN A 57 20.71 -2.60 -4.37
N LYS A 58 21.27 -3.70 -4.87
CA LYS A 58 20.49 -4.86 -5.32
C LYS A 58 19.76 -5.56 -4.18
N ARG A 59 20.38 -5.63 -2.99
CA ARG A 59 19.70 -6.08 -1.76
C ARG A 59 18.54 -5.16 -1.40
N ARG A 60 18.75 -3.84 -1.40
CA ARG A 60 17.67 -2.86 -1.13
C ARG A 60 16.52 -2.95 -2.14
N ILE A 61 16.81 -3.26 -3.41
CA ILE A 61 15.77 -3.48 -4.43
C ILE A 61 15.01 -4.77 -4.13
N HIS A 62 15.70 -5.86 -3.79
CA HIS A 62 15.07 -7.13 -3.44
C HIS A 62 14.21 -7.02 -2.18
N ASP A 63 14.70 -6.35 -1.13
CA ASP A 63 13.93 -6.12 0.09
C ASP A 63 12.67 -5.26 -0.19
N LEU A 64 12.79 -4.26 -1.08
CA LEU A 64 11.65 -3.44 -1.49
C LEU A 64 10.66 -4.21 -2.40
N GLU A 65 11.15 -5.12 -3.23
CA GLU A 65 10.32 -6.03 -4.03
C GLU A 65 9.58 -7.03 -3.13
N ASP A 66 10.22 -7.55 -2.09
CA ASP A 66 9.61 -8.42 -1.08
C ASP A 66 8.55 -7.66 -0.25
N ASP A 67 8.84 -6.41 0.15
CA ASP A 67 7.87 -5.54 0.82
C ASP A 67 6.68 -5.22 -0.09
N VAL A 68 6.92 -4.90 -1.37
CA VAL A 68 5.83 -4.66 -2.34
C VAL A 68 5.03 -5.93 -2.59
N ARG A 69 5.68 -7.10 -2.64
CA ARG A 69 5.00 -8.40 -2.80
C ARG A 69 4.17 -8.76 -1.56
N SER A 70 4.68 -8.50 -0.37
CA SER A 70 3.95 -8.63 0.90
C SER A 70 2.77 -7.66 0.98
N LEU A 71 2.94 -6.41 0.53
CA LEU A 71 1.86 -5.43 0.42
C LEU A 71 0.85 -5.80 -0.66
N TYR A 72 1.27 -6.44 -1.75
CA TYR A 72 0.40 -6.92 -2.82
C TYR A 72 -0.38 -8.17 -2.40
N ASP A 73 0.25 -9.11 -1.71
CA ASP A 73 -0.41 -10.29 -1.11
C ASP A 73 -1.37 -9.87 0.02
N SER A 74 -1.01 -8.83 0.77
CA SER A 74 -1.92 -8.17 1.73
C SER A 74 -3.03 -7.37 1.03
N GLY A 75 -2.74 -6.73 -0.10
CA GLY A 75 -3.67 -5.94 -0.90
C GLY A 75 -4.70 -6.78 -1.64
N THR A 76 -4.32 -7.95 -2.14
CA THR A 76 -5.24 -8.96 -2.69
C THR A 76 -6.10 -9.59 -1.59
N THR A 77 -5.56 -9.75 -0.38
CA THR A 77 -6.33 -10.16 0.81
C THR A 77 -7.31 -9.07 1.29
N LEU A 78 -6.92 -7.80 1.20
CA LEU A 78 -7.82 -6.67 1.45
C LEU A 78 -8.90 -6.55 0.37
N GLY A 79 -8.55 -6.78 -0.90
CA GLY A 79 -9.51 -6.81 -2.01
C GLY A 79 -10.55 -7.92 -1.86
N SER A 80 -10.14 -9.12 -1.45
CA SER A 80 -11.08 -10.22 -1.17
C SER A 80 -11.94 -9.94 0.06
N LYS A 81 -11.38 -9.33 1.12
CA LYS A 81 -12.15 -8.86 2.28
C LYS A 81 -13.15 -7.76 1.93
N ILE A 82 -12.76 -6.75 1.15
CA ILE A 82 -13.63 -5.68 0.66
C ILE A 82 -14.73 -6.26 -0.21
N HIS A 83 -14.42 -7.17 -1.13
CA HIS A 83 -15.41 -7.85 -1.96
C HIS A 83 -16.40 -8.67 -1.12
N SER A 84 -15.91 -9.36 -0.07
CA SER A 84 -16.77 -10.09 0.85
C SER A 84 -17.67 -9.18 1.69
N LEU A 85 -17.16 -8.02 2.10
CA LEU A 85 -17.90 -6.97 2.81
C LEU A 85 -18.95 -6.32 1.91
N GLU A 86 -18.61 -6.01 0.66
CA GLU A 86 -19.52 -5.45 -0.33
C GLU A 86 -20.65 -6.43 -0.65
N LYS A 87 -20.33 -7.72 -0.81
CA LYS A 87 -21.33 -8.77 -1.00
C LYS A 87 -22.26 -8.89 0.21
N ALA A 88 -21.72 -8.88 1.44
CA ALA A 88 -22.52 -8.92 2.66
C ALA A 88 -23.43 -7.68 2.78
N TYR A 89 -22.91 -6.49 2.48
CA TYR A 89 -23.66 -5.25 2.48
C TYR A 89 -24.80 -5.26 1.46
N ARG A 90 -24.56 -5.78 0.25
CA ARG A 90 -25.58 -5.90 -0.80
C ARG A 90 -26.72 -6.83 -0.39
N VAL A 91 -26.41 -7.97 0.22
CA VAL A 91 -27.43 -8.89 0.76
C VAL A 91 -28.24 -8.22 1.86
N LEU A 92 -27.58 -7.49 2.76
CA LEU A 92 -28.26 -6.79 3.85
C LEU A 92 -29.17 -5.67 3.33
N LYS A 93 -28.70 -4.93 2.32
CA LYS A 93 -29.49 -3.90 1.63
C LYS A 93 -30.70 -4.50 0.93
N GLU A 94 -30.55 -5.62 0.23
CA GLU A 94 -31.66 -6.33 -0.41
C GLU A 94 -32.67 -6.86 0.61
N GLN A 95 -32.21 -7.33 1.78
CA GLN A 95 -33.10 -7.73 2.87
C GLN A 95 -33.84 -6.54 3.46
N GLN A 96 -33.16 -5.41 3.65
CA GLN A 96 -33.78 -4.18 4.14
C GLN A 96 -34.78 -3.60 3.14
N GLU A 97 -34.49 -3.66 1.85
CA GLU A 97 -35.40 -3.25 0.78
C GLU A 97 -36.61 -4.19 0.72
N LYS A 98 -36.42 -5.50 0.88
CA LYS A 98 -37.52 -6.47 1.01
C LYS A 98 -38.36 -6.24 2.26
N LEU A 99 -37.77 -5.85 3.39
CA LEU A 99 -38.52 -5.51 4.61
C LEU A 99 -39.25 -4.17 4.46
N THR A 100 -38.64 -3.20 3.79
CA THR A 100 -39.26 -1.90 3.49
C THR A 100 -40.42 -2.02 2.51
N LEU A 101 -40.29 -2.90 1.50
CA LEU A 101 -41.37 -3.23 0.56
C LEU A 101 -42.44 -4.15 1.18
N LYS A 102 -42.06 -4.92 2.21
CA LYS A 102 -42.96 -5.81 2.97
C LYS A 102 -43.42 -5.17 4.29
N GLU A 103 -43.72 -3.88 4.25
CA GLU A 103 -44.48 -3.15 5.26
C GLU A 103 -45.97 -2.97 4.83
N PRO A 104 -46.73 -4.03 4.47
CA PRO A 104 -48.18 -3.90 4.35
C PRO A 104 -48.80 -3.54 5.70
N SER A 105 -48.11 -3.83 6.82
CA SER A 105 -48.45 -3.41 8.18
C SER A 105 -48.56 -1.89 8.31
N GLN A 106 -47.50 -1.12 8.00
CA GLN A 106 -47.57 0.34 8.14
C GLN A 106 -48.65 0.98 7.28
N GLN A 107 -48.89 0.47 6.06
CA GLN A 107 -49.96 0.98 5.22
C GLN A 107 -51.36 0.60 5.76
N ALA A 108 -51.52 -0.64 6.25
CA ALA A 108 -52.73 -1.10 6.93
C ALA A 108 -53.04 -0.26 8.18
N TYR A 109 -52.04 0.02 9.02
CA TYR A 109 -52.19 0.88 10.20
C TYR A 109 -52.55 2.32 9.82
N ARG A 110 -51.92 2.91 8.78
CA ARG A 110 -52.28 4.26 8.31
C ARG A 110 -53.71 4.33 7.79
N ASN A 111 -54.16 3.31 7.06
CA ASN A 111 -55.53 3.24 6.56
C ASN A 111 -56.54 3.08 7.71
N ALA A 112 -56.22 2.26 8.71
CA ALA A 112 -57.05 2.09 9.90
C ALA A 112 -57.15 3.37 10.74
N ILE A 113 -56.05 4.12 10.93
CA ILE A 113 -56.08 5.42 11.62
C ILE A 113 -57.03 6.40 10.91
N LYS A 114 -56.95 6.48 9.57
CA LYS A 114 -57.84 7.33 8.78
C LYS A 114 -59.32 6.92 8.91
N ALA A 115 -59.59 5.62 8.86
CA ALA A 115 -60.94 5.09 8.99
C ALA A 115 -61.52 5.28 10.42
N ILE A 116 -60.68 5.17 11.46
CA ILE A 116 -61.04 5.53 12.84
C ILE A 116 -61.41 7.02 12.94
N HIS A 117 -60.61 7.91 12.33
CA HIS A 117 -60.90 9.34 12.31
C HIS A 117 -62.19 9.68 11.55
N ASN A 118 -62.52 8.92 10.51
CA ASN A 118 -63.78 9.05 9.77
C ASN A 118 -65.00 8.45 10.49
N GLY A 119 -64.81 7.83 11.67
CA GLY A 119 -65.89 7.29 12.49
C GLY A 119 -66.44 5.94 12.02
N GLU A 120 -65.70 5.20 11.20
CA GLU A 120 -66.13 3.89 10.69
C GLU A 120 -66.26 2.84 11.80
N ALA A 121 -67.12 1.83 11.58
CA ALA A 121 -67.32 0.76 12.53
C ALA A 121 -66.05 -0.12 12.63
N LEU A 122 -65.65 -0.50 13.85
CA LEU A 122 -64.42 -1.27 14.11
C LEU A 122 -64.30 -2.56 13.27
N SER A 123 -65.42 -3.21 12.97
CA SER A 123 -65.47 -4.40 12.11
C SER A 123 -65.14 -4.10 10.65
N GLN A 124 -65.60 -2.95 10.13
CA GLN A 124 -65.33 -2.51 8.75
C GLN A 124 -63.88 -2.02 8.61
N ILE A 125 -63.33 -1.41 9.65
CA ILE A 125 -61.92 -0.98 9.68
C ILE A 125 -60.99 -2.20 9.69
N ALA A 126 -61.31 -3.21 10.50
CA ALA A 126 -60.58 -4.47 10.55
C ALA A 126 -60.58 -5.19 9.19
N GLU A 127 -61.74 -5.26 8.53
CA GLU A 127 -61.91 -5.91 7.24
C GLU A 127 -61.21 -5.14 6.10
N SER A 128 -61.35 -3.82 6.03
CA SER A 128 -60.75 -2.99 4.97
C SER A 128 -59.24 -2.82 5.10
N SER A 129 -58.71 -2.86 6.32
CA SER A 129 -57.28 -2.65 6.59
C SER A 129 -56.53 -3.97 6.81
N GLY A 130 -57.22 -5.12 6.83
CA GLY A 130 -56.61 -6.44 7.06
C GLY A 130 -56.04 -6.62 8.47
N LEU A 131 -56.56 -5.87 9.45
CA LEU A 131 -56.15 -5.90 10.86
C LEU A 131 -57.12 -6.74 11.67
N SER A 132 -56.66 -7.34 12.76
CA SER A 132 -57.56 -7.99 13.71
C SER A 132 -58.38 -6.95 14.48
N ARG A 133 -59.59 -7.34 14.89
CA ARG A 133 -60.49 -6.46 15.67
C ARG A 133 -59.83 -5.93 16.95
N GLY A 134 -58.98 -6.74 17.59
CA GLY A 134 -58.22 -6.35 18.78
C GLY A 134 -57.14 -5.29 18.50
N GLU A 135 -56.46 -5.37 17.35
CA GLU A 135 -55.46 -4.36 16.94
C GLU A 135 -56.11 -2.99 16.66
N VAL A 136 -57.28 -2.99 16.01
CA VAL A 136 -58.04 -1.75 15.74
C VAL A 136 -58.57 -1.12 17.04
N GLU A 137 -59.01 -1.94 17.99
CA GLU A 137 -59.47 -1.46 19.30
C GLU A 137 -58.34 -0.80 20.10
N LEU A 138 -57.16 -1.43 20.15
CA LEU A 138 -55.96 -0.86 20.78
C LEU A 138 -55.55 0.47 20.12
N LEU A 139 -55.59 0.53 18.79
CA LEU A 139 -55.27 1.75 18.04
C LEU A 139 -56.25 2.89 18.35
N LYS A 140 -57.54 2.59 18.48
CA LYS A 140 -58.56 3.58 18.88
C LYS A 140 -58.33 4.09 20.30
N LEU A 141 -57.98 3.21 21.24
CA LEU A 141 -57.63 3.60 22.61
C LEU A 141 -56.37 4.47 22.66
N PHE A 142 -55.35 4.11 21.87
CA PHE A 142 -54.12 4.88 21.76
C PHE A 142 -54.37 6.29 21.19
N GLN A 143 -55.17 6.42 20.13
CA GLN A 143 -55.54 7.72 19.56
C GLN A 143 -56.35 8.55 20.55
N LYS A 144 -57.36 7.96 21.19
CA LYS A 144 -58.15 8.63 22.24
C LYS A 144 -57.29 9.15 23.39
N ASN A 145 -56.24 8.41 23.76
CA ASN A 145 -55.29 8.84 24.78
C ASN A 145 -54.32 9.92 24.28
N THR A 146 -53.90 9.85 23.01
CA THR A 146 -53.00 10.85 22.38
C THR A 146 -53.71 12.18 22.14
N ASP A 147 -55.01 12.14 21.86
CA ASP A 147 -55.86 13.33 21.75
C ASP A 147 -56.25 13.92 23.11
N SER A 148 -55.93 13.23 24.21
CA SER A 148 -56.14 13.75 25.55
C SER A 148 -55.15 14.90 25.83
N PRO A 149 -55.63 16.11 26.18
CA PRO A 149 -54.79 17.30 26.34
C PRO A 149 -53.70 17.14 27.41
N ALA A 150 -53.89 16.23 28.38
CA ALA A 150 -52.93 15.93 29.45
C ALA A 150 -51.63 15.27 28.97
N LEU A 151 -51.64 14.57 27.82
CA LEU A 151 -50.43 13.94 27.26
C LEU A 151 -49.73 14.82 26.23
N LYS A 152 -50.46 15.70 25.52
CA LYS A 152 -49.85 16.69 24.61
C LYS A 152 -48.97 17.69 25.37
N GLU A 153 -49.40 18.08 26.57
CA GLU A 153 -48.61 18.95 27.46
C GLU A 153 -47.32 18.25 27.96
N LYS A 154 -47.43 16.98 28.38
CA LYS A 154 -46.27 16.18 28.83
C LYS A 154 -45.28 15.87 27.70
N LEU A 155 -45.75 15.58 26.47
CA LEU A 155 -44.87 15.36 25.32
C LEU A 155 -44.21 16.67 24.82
N SER A 156 -44.89 17.82 24.92
CA SER A 156 -44.28 19.12 24.55
C SER A 156 -43.26 19.66 25.56
N SER A 157 -43.23 19.08 26.77
CA SER A 157 -42.28 19.46 27.85
C SER A 157 -41.01 18.62 27.89
N VAL A 158 -40.86 17.67 26.95
CA VAL A 158 -39.73 16.73 26.87
C VAL A 158 -38.79 17.02 25.68
N ASP A 159 -39.15 17.97 24.81
CA ASP A 159 -38.23 18.65 23.87
C ASP A 159 -37.66 19.93 24.50
#